data_AF-A0A7C7TSB3-F1
#
_entry.id   AF-A0A7C7TSB3-F1
#
_cell.length_a   1.000
_cell.length_b   1.000
_cell.length_c   1.000
_cell.angle_alpha   90.00
_cell.angle_beta   90.00
_cell.angle_gamma   90.00
#
_symmetry.space_group_name_H-M   'P 1'
#
loop_
_entity.id
_entity.type
_entity.pdbx_description
1 polymer ?
#
loop_
_entity_poly.entity_id
_entity_poly.type
_entity_poly.pdbx_seq_one_letter_code
_entity_poly.pdbx_strand_id
1 'polypeptide(L)'
;MTALSLSPLRIHNNVLRIRLTVSIALYGGALGSAAILISIMARTGQFDEAKHLAFTPGLITTITGAIAATLVTPLAIYHMRDNADESGSILLWLALGLGFGVASSFVTGALFPLNIVFITFAEDQIKFSELPSLVVEGAFRGIRSFFIEGAAAIYTWFLAGVLFGIGGWTIDRLNTSSNPVASKYGIWIVTVFFGLTIVAFAVLGPPETLRKFG
;
A
#
# COMPACT_ATOMS: atom_id res chain seq x y z
N MET A 1 31.36 -22.21 26.28
CA MET A 1 30.37 -22.21 25.19
C MET A 1 28.98 -22.18 25.81
N THR A 2 28.45 -20.98 26.03
CA THR A 2 27.12 -20.73 26.59
C THR A 2 26.10 -20.85 25.46
N ALA A 3 25.36 -21.95 25.44
CA ALA A 3 24.20 -22.08 24.57
C ALA A 3 23.19 -20.98 24.94
N LEU A 4 22.96 -20.05 24.01
CA LEU A 4 21.89 -19.07 24.04
C LEU A 4 20.54 -19.81 24.11
N SER A 5 20.10 -20.12 25.33
CA SER A 5 18.71 -20.49 25.61
C SER A 5 17.84 -19.27 25.31
N LEU A 6 17.44 -19.10 24.05
CA LEU A 6 16.38 -18.18 23.68
C LEU A 6 15.13 -18.56 24.48
N SER A 7 14.69 -17.67 25.37
CA SER A 7 13.50 -17.94 26.19
C SER A 7 12.28 -18.14 25.26
N PRO A 8 11.40 -19.12 25.54
CA PRO A 8 10.22 -19.39 24.72
C PRO A 8 9.33 -18.15 24.49
N LEU A 9 9.26 -17.27 25.49
CA LEU A 9 8.56 -15.98 25.44
C LEU A 9 9.13 -15.03 24.37
N ARG A 10 10.46 -14.94 24.25
CA ARG A 10 11.11 -14.08 23.23
C ARG A 10 10.85 -14.59 21.82
N ILE A 11 10.81 -15.90 21.62
CA ILE A 11 10.53 -16.52 20.32
C ILE A 11 9.07 -16.25 19.92
N HIS A 12 8.13 -16.41 20.86
CA HIS A 12 6.71 -16.13 20.64
C HIS A 12 6.47 -14.68 20.19
N ASN A 13 7.03 -13.72 20.93
CA ASN A 13 6.85 -12.30 20.64
C ASN A 13 7.46 -11.91 19.28
N ASN A 14 8.60 -12.49 18.90
CA ASN A 14 9.19 -12.24 17.58
C ASN A 14 8.31 -12.76 16.43
N VAL A 15 7.69 -13.93 16.58
CA VAL A 15 6.79 -14.49 15.58
C VAL A 15 5.54 -13.63 15.41
N LEU A 16 4.94 -13.15 16.50
CA LEU A 16 3.80 -12.24 16.47
C LEU A 16 4.14 -10.94 15.73
N ARG A 17 5.30 -10.34 16.04
CA ARG A 17 5.78 -9.10 15.42
C ARG A 17 6.00 -9.24 13.93
N ILE A 18 6.69 -10.30 13.50
CA ILE A 18 6.96 -10.55 12.07
C ILE A 18 5.65 -10.77 11.32
N ARG A 19 4.75 -11.59 11.87
CA ARG A 19 3.48 -11.90 11.22
C ARG A 19 2.59 -10.67 11.08
N LEU A 20 2.46 -9.86 12.13
CA LEU A 20 1.75 -8.59 12.06
C LEU A 20 2.36 -7.67 10.99
N THR A 21 3.69 -7.51 11.01
CA THR A 21 4.42 -6.66 10.06
C THR A 21 4.16 -7.08 8.61
N VAL A 22 4.30 -8.37 8.30
CA VAL A 22 4.10 -8.90 6.94
C VAL A 22 2.65 -8.75 6.51
N SER A 23 1.70 -9.03 7.40
CA SER A 23 0.27 -8.94 7.08
C SER A 23 -0.16 -7.51 6.80
N ILE A 24 0.29 -6.55 7.62
CA ILE A 24 0.01 -5.13 7.42
C ILE A 24 0.71 -4.60 6.16
N ALA A 25 1.94 -5.05 5.87
CA ALA A 25 2.65 -4.69 4.64
C ALA A 25 1.93 -5.19 3.38
N LEU A 26 1.47 -6.44 3.38
CA LEU A 26 0.70 -7.00 2.26
C LEU A 26 -0.63 -6.27 2.07
N TYR A 27 -1.34 -5.98 3.17
CA TYR A 27 -2.58 -5.22 3.13
C TYR A 27 -2.37 -3.79 2.63
N GLY A 28 -1.35 -3.11 3.15
CA GLY A 28 -0.94 -1.77 2.72
C GLY A 28 -0.56 -1.75 1.23
N GLY A 29 0.19 -2.76 0.76
CA GLY A 29 0.52 -2.93 -0.66
C GLY A 29 -0.72 -3.06 -1.54
N ALA A 30 -1.70 -3.89 -1.15
CA ALA A 30 -2.96 -4.05 -1.88
C ALA A 30 -3.78 -2.75 -1.93
N LEU A 31 -3.86 -2.02 -0.81
CA LEU A 31 -4.45 -0.68 -0.75
C LEU A 31 -3.73 0.30 -1.67
N GLY A 32 -2.40 0.27 -1.67
CA GLY A 32 -1.59 1.12 -2.54
C GLY A 32 -1.82 0.86 -4.02
N SER A 33 -1.89 -0.42 -4.43
CA SER A 33 -2.24 -0.83 -5.79
C SER A 33 -3.62 -0.32 -6.22
N ALA A 34 -4.61 -0.42 -5.36
CA ALA A 34 -5.96 0.08 -5.65
C ALA A 34 -6.01 1.61 -5.70
N ALA A 35 -5.39 2.28 -4.72
CA ALA A 35 -5.42 3.73 -4.61
C ALA A 35 -4.78 4.42 -5.81
N ILE A 36 -3.66 3.92 -6.33
CA ILE A 36 -3.02 4.50 -7.52
C ILE A 36 -3.87 4.33 -8.78
N LEU A 37 -4.51 3.16 -8.98
CA LEU A 37 -5.40 2.93 -10.13
C LEU A 37 -6.61 3.88 -10.09
N ILE A 38 -7.24 4.00 -8.93
CA ILE A 38 -8.38 4.90 -8.72
C ILE A 38 -7.96 6.35 -8.90
N SER A 39 -6.78 6.75 -8.39
CA SER A 39 -6.27 8.12 -8.53
C SER A 39 -6.03 8.52 -9.99
N ILE A 40 -5.60 7.58 -10.85
CA ILE A 40 -5.44 7.85 -12.28
C ILE A 40 -6.82 8.04 -12.94
N MET A 41 -7.80 7.18 -12.63
CA MET A 41 -9.16 7.33 -13.15
C MET A 41 -9.82 8.63 -12.68
N ALA A 42 -9.60 9.03 -11.43
CA ALA A 42 -10.12 10.27 -10.84
C ALA A 42 -9.68 11.53 -11.59
N ARG A 43 -8.50 11.49 -12.22
CA ARG A 43 -7.92 12.62 -12.95
C ARG A 43 -8.42 12.74 -14.39
N THR A 44 -9.27 11.81 -14.82
CA THR A 44 -9.94 11.91 -16.13
C THR A 44 -10.86 13.12 -16.11
N GLY A 45 -10.74 14.00 -17.11
CA GLY A 45 -11.51 15.24 -17.17
C GLY A 45 -13.02 15.01 -17.02
N GLN A 46 -13.75 16.00 -16.50
CA GLN A 46 -15.19 15.87 -16.23
C GLN A 46 -16.00 15.49 -17.49
N PHE A 47 -15.50 15.85 -18.67
CA PHE A 47 -16.09 15.58 -19.98
C PHE A 47 -15.48 14.38 -20.71
N ASP A 48 -14.49 13.72 -20.11
CA ASP A 48 -13.84 12.53 -20.68
C ASP A 48 -14.38 11.26 -20.01
N GLU A 49 -14.46 10.17 -20.78
CA GLU A 49 -14.87 8.85 -20.27
C GLU A 49 -13.74 8.22 -19.44
N ALA A 50 -14.03 7.89 -18.18
CA ALA A 50 -13.08 7.15 -17.36
C ALA A 50 -12.89 5.73 -17.92
N LYS A 51 -11.62 5.31 -18.07
CA LYS A 51 -11.28 3.97 -18.58
C LYS A 51 -10.22 3.33 -17.71
N HIS A 52 -10.33 2.01 -17.56
CA HIS A 52 -9.26 1.21 -16.98
C HIS A 52 -8.02 1.27 -17.86
N LEU A 53 -6.85 1.25 -17.23
CA LEU A 53 -5.60 1.10 -17.95
C LEU A 53 -5.56 -0.26 -18.66
N ALA A 54 -4.85 -0.31 -19.80
CA ALA A 54 -4.50 -1.58 -20.41
C ALA A 54 -3.71 -2.46 -19.42
N PHE A 55 -3.69 -3.77 -19.66
CA PHE A 55 -3.13 -4.73 -18.71
C PHE A 55 -1.68 -4.43 -18.30
N THR A 56 -0.77 -4.20 -19.25
CA THR A 56 0.65 -3.96 -18.96
C THR A 56 0.88 -2.64 -18.20
N PRO A 57 0.36 -1.48 -18.66
CA PRO A 57 0.45 -0.24 -17.88
C PRO A 57 -0.23 -0.32 -16.51
N GLY A 58 -1.36 -1.02 -16.43
CA GLY A 58 -2.09 -1.27 -15.19
C GLY A 58 -1.25 -2.08 -14.20
N LEU A 59 -0.61 -3.17 -14.65
CA LEU A 59 0.25 -4.00 -13.81
C LEU A 59 1.43 -3.21 -13.24
N ILE A 60 2.17 -2.47 -14.08
CA ILE A 60 3.30 -1.64 -13.64
C ILE A 60 2.83 -0.59 -12.63
N THR A 61 1.69 0.05 -12.91
CA THR A 61 1.08 1.03 -12.01
C THR A 61 0.69 0.42 -10.67
N THR A 62 0.04 -0.75 -10.65
CA THR A 62 -0.32 -1.42 -9.39
C THR A 62 0.90 -1.79 -8.56
N ILE A 63 2.00 -2.21 -9.20
CA ILE A 63 3.27 -2.51 -8.53
C ILE A 63 3.85 -1.24 -7.92
N THR A 64 3.84 -0.12 -8.65
CA THR A 64 4.30 1.17 -8.13
C THR A 64 3.51 1.59 -6.88
N GLY A 65 2.18 1.50 -6.92
CA GLY A 65 1.33 1.80 -5.77
C GLY A 65 1.61 0.88 -4.58
N ALA A 66 1.80 -0.42 -4.82
CA ALA A 66 2.17 -1.38 -3.78
C ALA A 66 3.52 -1.06 -3.12
N ILE A 67 4.54 -0.74 -3.93
CA ILE A 67 5.86 -0.36 -3.44
C ILE A 67 5.75 0.90 -2.58
N ALA A 68 5.07 1.94 -3.07
CA ALA A 68 4.89 3.19 -2.35
C ALA A 68 4.27 2.99 -0.96
N ALA A 69 3.14 2.27 -0.91
CA ALA A 69 2.45 1.99 0.35
C ALA A 69 3.27 1.09 1.28
N THR A 70 3.96 0.09 0.73
CA THR A 70 4.79 -0.83 1.52
C THR A 70 5.98 -0.11 2.15
N LEU A 71 6.57 0.89 1.49
CA LEU A 71 7.66 1.70 2.05
C LEU A 71 7.21 2.54 3.25
N VAL A 72 5.95 2.99 3.25
CA VAL A 72 5.37 3.78 4.35
C VAL A 72 4.91 2.89 5.52
N THR A 73 4.52 1.65 5.22
CA THR A 73 3.94 0.73 6.21
C THR A 73 4.81 0.50 7.46
N PRO A 74 6.13 0.28 7.37
CA PRO A 74 7.02 0.17 8.53
C PRO A 74 6.93 1.36 9.49
N LEU A 75 6.75 2.58 8.98
CA LEU A 75 6.61 3.78 9.81
C LEU A 75 5.30 3.77 10.60
N ALA A 76 4.22 3.27 9.98
CA ALA A 76 2.92 3.14 10.64
C ALA A 76 2.95 2.09 11.77
N ILE A 77 3.65 0.97 11.56
CA ILE A 77 3.68 -0.14 12.54
C ILE A 77 4.83 -0.03 13.55
N TYR A 78 5.77 0.90 13.39
CA TYR A 78 6.95 1.02 14.26
C TYR A 78 6.55 1.11 15.74
N HIS A 79 5.57 1.94 16.06
CA HIS A 79 5.06 2.15 17.43
C HIS A 79 4.23 0.97 17.96
N MET A 80 3.66 0.15 17.08
CA MET A 80 2.87 -1.03 17.41
C MET A 80 3.75 -2.26 17.64
N ARG A 81 4.95 -2.28 17.06
CA ARG A 81 5.83 -3.46 17.02
C ARG A 81 6.31 -3.86 18.40
N ASP A 82 6.48 -2.92 19.33
CA ASP A 82 7.00 -3.24 20.65
C ASP A 82 5.96 -3.81 21.62
N ASN A 83 4.68 -3.56 21.36
CA ASN A 83 3.54 -4.08 22.14
C ASN A 83 2.68 -5.06 21.33
N ALA A 84 3.27 -5.88 20.46
CA ALA A 84 2.54 -6.82 19.60
C ALA A 84 1.70 -7.89 20.34
N ASP A 85 1.79 -7.92 21.66
CA ASP A 85 1.05 -8.80 22.56
C ASP A 85 -0.28 -8.15 23.02
N GLU A 86 -0.45 -6.84 22.81
CA GLU A 86 -1.64 -6.05 23.13
C GLU A 86 -2.16 -5.32 21.88
N SER A 87 -3.48 -5.40 21.63
CA SER A 87 -4.06 -4.73 20.46
C SER A 87 -4.12 -3.22 20.66
N GLY A 88 -3.65 -2.48 19.67
CA GLY A 88 -3.81 -1.03 19.60
C GLY A 88 -5.28 -0.62 19.52
N SER A 89 -5.61 0.55 20.07
CA SER A 89 -6.97 1.09 19.97
C SER A 89 -7.32 1.42 18.51
N ILE A 90 -8.61 1.35 18.16
CA ILE A 90 -9.08 1.73 16.81
C ILE A 90 -8.74 3.19 16.47
N LEU A 91 -8.74 4.08 17.46
CA LEU A 91 -8.36 5.49 17.27
C LEU A 91 -6.88 5.63 16.88
N LEU A 92 -5.99 4.85 17.51
CA LEU A 92 -4.58 4.81 17.14
C LEU A 92 -4.42 4.31 15.70
N TRP A 93 -5.09 3.23 15.34
CA TRP A 93 -5.05 2.68 13.97
C TRP A 93 -5.61 3.65 12.92
N LEU A 94 -6.67 4.40 13.24
CA LEU A 94 -7.17 5.46 12.37
C LEU A 94 -6.15 6.59 12.22
N ALA A 95 -5.53 7.05 13.30
CA ALA A 95 -4.48 8.07 13.23
C ALA A 95 -3.27 7.61 12.38
N LEU A 96 -2.82 6.36 12.57
CA LEU A 96 -1.79 5.73 11.76
C LEU A 96 -2.23 5.59 10.30
N GLY A 97 -3.50 5.24 10.06
CA GLY A 97 -4.11 5.17 8.74
C GLY A 97 -4.13 6.51 8.02
N LEU A 98 -4.47 7.60 8.70
CA LEU A 98 -4.40 8.95 8.14
C LEU A 98 -2.96 9.33 7.77
N GLY A 99 -2.01 9.07 8.66
CA GLY A 99 -0.59 9.27 8.38
C GLY A 99 -0.11 8.45 7.18
N PHE A 100 -0.52 7.18 7.11
CA PHE A 100 -0.24 6.28 6.00
C PHE A 100 -0.81 6.81 4.67
N GLY A 101 -2.07 7.26 4.67
CA GLY A 101 -2.71 7.80 3.47
C GLY A 101 -1.98 9.02 2.94
N VAL A 102 -1.73 10.01 3.81
CA VAL A 102 -1.00 11.22 3.43
C VAL A 102 0.40 10.88 2.91
N ALA A 103 1.20 10.13 3.69
CA ALA A 103 2.56 9.80 3.30
C ALA A 103 2.63 8.97 2.01
N SER A 104 1.77 7.97 1.86
CA SER A 104 1.75 7.10 0.67
C SER A 104 1.32 7.85 -0.59
N SER A 105 0.46 8.88 -0.47
CA SER A 105 0.11 9.76 -1.59
C SER A 105 1.35 10.44 -2.16
N PHE A 106 2.16 11.06 -1.29
CA PHE A 106 3.37 11.75 -1.71
C PHE A 106 4.47 10.80 -2.20
N VAL A 107 4.68 9.66 -1.54
CA VAL A 107 5.63 8.64 -2.01
C VAL A 107 5.23 8.12 -3.38
N THR A 108 3.94 7.86 -3.60
CA THR A 108 3.42 7.47 -4.93
C THR A 108 3.66 8.57 -5.94
N GLY A 109 3.39 9.83 -5.59
CA GLY A 109 3.67 10.98 -6.43
C GLY A 109 5.15 11.07 -6.84
N ALA A 110 6.09 10.78 -5.93
CA ALA A 110 7.52 10.72 -6.26
C ALA A 110 7.89 9.57 -7.20
N LEU A 111 7.23 8.43 -7.08
CA LEU A 111 7.47 7.27 -7.94
C LEU A 111 6.76 7.37 -9.30
N PHE A 112 5.79 8.28 -9.45
CA PHE A 112 4.99 8.40 -10.67
C PHE A 112 5.82 8.64 -11.95
N PRO A 113 6.86 9.49 -11.98
CA PRO A 113 7.69 9.64 -13.17
C PRO A 113 8.46 8.37 -13.54
N LEU A 114 8.90 7.59 -12.55
CA LEU A 114 9.51 6.27 -12.79
C LEU A 114 8.48 5.29 -13.34
N ASN A 115 7.24 5.31 -12.83
CA ASN A 115 6.14 4.52 -13.36
C ASN A 115 5.96 4.75 -14.86
N ILE A 116 5.95 6.02 -15.29
CA ILE A 116 5.85 6.39 -16.71
C ILE A 116 7.02 5.84 -17.53
N VAL A 117 8.26 5.93 -17.03
CA VAL A 117 9.45 5.37 -17.72
C VAL A 117 9.33 3.85 -17.92
N PHE A 118 8.86 3.12 -16.90
CA PHE A 118 8.70 1.67 -17.02
C PHE A 118 7.55 1.29 -17.96
N ILE A 119 6.47 2.07 -17.99
CA ILE A 119 5.36 1.87 -18.92
C ILE A 119 5.83 2.09 -20.36
N THR A 120 6.51 3.21 -20.64
CA THR A 120 6.99 3.51 -22.00
C THR A 120 8.05 2.51 -22.47
N PHE A 121 8.88 1.97 -21.55
CA PHE A 121 9.78 0.87 -21.86
C PHE A 121 9.04 -0.42 -22.22
N ALA A 122 8.02 -0.79 -21.44
CA ALA A 122 7.24 -2.00 -21.67
C ALA A 122 6.36 -1.93 -22.93
N GLU A 123 6.07 -0.72 -23.41
CA GLU A 123 5.36 -0.46 -24.67
C GLU A 123 6.30 -0.31 -25.87
N ASP A 124 7.58 -0.69 -25.74
CA ASP A 124 8.62 -0.60 -26.77
C ASP A 124 8.84 0.83 -27.34
N GLN A 125 8.45 1.87 -26.59
CA GLN A 125 8.61 3.27 -27.01
C GLN A 125 10.00 3.84 -26.71
N ILE A 126 10.76 3.19 -25.83
CA ILE A 126 12.14 3.55 -25.48
C ILE A 126 13.07 2.34 -25.56
N LYS A 127 14.30 2.55 -26.01
CA LYS A 127 15.29 1.48 -26.14
C LYS A 127 15.91 1.15 -24.77
N PHE A 128 16.33 -0.11 -24.59
CA PHE A 128 17.02 -0.54 -23.37
C PHE A 128 18.28 0.30 -23.05
N SER A 129 18.97 0.82 -24.07
CA SER A 129 20.13 1.69 -23.90
C SER A 129 19.79 3.06 -23.28
N GLU A 130 18.54 3.53 -23.43
CA GLU A 130 18.06 4.82 -22.92
C GLU A 130 17.47 4.70 -21.50
N LEU A 131 17.15 3.47 -21.09
CA LEU A 131 16.50 3.19 -19.81
C LEU A 131 17.30 3.70 -18.60
N PRO A 132 18.63 3.49 -18.47
CA PRO A 132 19.37 3.96 -17.31
C PRO A 132 19.31 5.48 -17.14
N SER A 133 19.43 6.24 -18.23
CA SER A 133 19.34 7.69 -18.20
C SER A 133 17.94 8.18 -17.82
N LEU A 134 16.90 7.55 -18.37
CA LEU A 134 15.51 7.92 -18.08
C LEU A 134 15.09 7.55 -16.67
N VAL A 135 15.63 6.47 -16.09
CA VAL A 135 15.44 6.13 -14.67
C VAL A 135 16.05 7.19 -13.77
N VAL A 136 17.28 7.64 -14.05
CA VAL A 136 17.92 8.71 -13.28
C VAL A 136 17.11 10.00 -13.40
N GLU A 137 16.71 10.38 -14.61
CA GLU A 137 15.89 11.56 -14.83
C GLU A 137 14.54 11.47 -14.13
N GLY A 138 13.86 10.32 -14.23
CA GLY A 138 12.61 10.03 -13.54
C GLY A 138 12.74 10.17 -12.02
N ALA A 139 13.85 9.70 -11.44
CA ALA A 139 14.11 9.86 -10.02
C ALA A 139 14.25 11.34 -9.60
N PHE A 140 14.95 12.16 -10.39
CA PHE A 140 15.05 13.60 -10.13
C PHE A 140 13.72 14.34 -10.34
N ARG A 141 12.97 13.99 -11.38
CA ARG A 141 11.60 14.51 -11.60
C ARG A 141 10.66 14.11 -10.46
N GLY A 142 10.95 13.00 -9.78
CA GLY A 142 10.25 12.51 -8.60
C GLY A 142 10.13 13.56 -7.49
N ILE A 143 11.13 14.43 -7.29
CA ILE A 143 11.08 15.47 -6.25
C ILE A 143 9.95 16.47 -6.52
N ARG A 144 9.81 16.93 -7.77
CA ARG A 144 8.72 17.83 -8.17
C ARG A 144 7.38 17.10 -8.14
N SER A 145 7.36 15.88 -8.68
CA SER A 145 6.17 15.04 -8.79
C SER A 145 5.61 14.64 -7.42
N PHE A 146 6.46 14.49 -6.40
CA PHE A 146 6.07 14.27 -5.00
C PHE A 146 4.99 15.25 -4.58
N PHE A 147 5.22 16.55 -4.77
CA PHE A 147 4.26 17.57 -4.34
C PHE A 147 3.05 17.69 -5.27
N ILE A 148 3.26 17.67 -6.58
CA ILE A 148 2.17 17.90 -7.55
C ILE A 148 1.26 16.67 -7.62
N GLU A 149 1.82 15.52 -7.98
CA GLU A 149 1.07 14.29 -8.13
C GLU A 149 0.62 13.74 -6.77
N GLY A 150 1.42 13.93 -5.72
CA GLY A 150 1.04 13.52 -4.37
C GLY A 150 -0.12 14.34 -3.82
N ALA A 151 -0.15 15.66 -4.02
CA ALA A 151 -1.30 16.48 -3.60
C ALA A 151 -2.54 16.16 -4.44
N ALA A 152 -2.39 15.96 -5.74
CA ALA A 152 -3.51 15.65 -6.64
C ALA A 152 -4.15 14.28 -6.37
N ALA A 153 -3.47 13.36 -5.68
CA ALA A 153 -4.03 12.06 -5.31
C ALA A 153 -4.54 11.99 -3.85
N ILE A 154 -4.40 13.09 -3.09
CA ILE A 154 -4.52 13.03 -1.63
C ILE A 154 -5.89 12.55 -1.15
N TYR A 155 -6.97 12.87 -1.87
CA TYR A 155 -8.32 12.43 -1.50
C TYR A 155 -8.47 10.90 -1.56
N THR A 156 -8.09 10.29 -2.68
CA THR A 156 -8.10 8.82 -2.85
C THR A 156 -7.25 8.14 -1.79
N TRP A 157 -6.05 8.67 -1.53
CA TRP A 157 -5.13 8.09 -0.56
C TRP A 157 -5.57 8.31 0.88
N PHE A 158 -6.30 9.38 1.18
CA PHE A 158 -6.93 9.59 2.47
C PHE A 158 -7.99 8.51 2.76
N LEU A 159 -8.83 8.19 1.77
CA LEU A 159 -9.78 7.09 1.88
C LEU A 159 -9.06 5.74 2.06
N ALA A 160 -7.99 5.49 1.30
CA ALA A 160 -7.14 4.32 1.49
C ALA A 160 -6.54 4.27 2.90
N GLY A 161 -6.20 5.42 3.48
CA GLY A 161 -5.74 5.56 4.86
C GLY A 161 -6.79 5.18 5.91
N VAL A 162 -8.05 5.58 5.72
CA VAL A 162 -9.16 5.14 6.58
C VAL A 162 -9.33 3.62 6.53
N LEU A 163 -9.33 3.05 5.32
CA LEU A 163 -9.40 1.60 5.13
C LEU A 163 -8.18 0.88 5.73
N PHE A 164 -6.98 1.48 5.64
CA PHE A 164 -5.78 0.98 6.28
C PHE A 164 -5.96 0.90 7.79
N GLY A 165 -6.50 1.95 8.42
CA GLY A 165 -6.76 1.96 9.87
C GLY A 165 -7.75 0.88 10.30
N ILE A 166 -8.89 0.76 9.61
CA ILE A 166 -9.91 -0.25 9.95
C ILE A 166 -9.39 -1.67 9.75
N GLY A 167 -8.75 -1.93 8.60
CA GLY A 167 -8.19 -3.24 8.27
C GLY A 167 -7.02 -3.59 9.18
N GLY A 168 -6.14 -2.63 9.46
CA GLY A 168 -4.99 -2.80 10.34
C GLY A 168 -5.39 -3.14 11.77
N TRP A 169 -6.39 -2.44 12.32
CA TRP A 169 -6.98 -2.77 13.62
C TRP A 169 -7.56 -4.19 13.65
N THR A 170 -8.24 -4.61 12.59
CA THR A 170 -8.83 -5.96 12.50
C THR A 170 -7.73 -7.03 12.48
N ILE A 171 -6.68 -6.82 11.69
CA ILE A 171 -5.51 -7.71 11.59
C ILE A 171 -4.80 -7.81 12.93
N ASP A 172 -4.60 -6.68 13.62
CA ASP A 172 -3.95 -6.59 14.92
C ASP A 172 -4.74 -7.30 16.03
N ARG A 173 -6.07 -7.11 16.04
CA ARG A 173 -6.95 -7.77 17.02
C ARG A 173 -7.02 -9.28 16.84
N LEU A 174 -6.89 -9.76 15.60
CA LEU A 174 -6.74 -11.19 15.34
C LEU A 174 -5.37 -11.70 15.76
N ASN A 175 -4.31 -10.90 15.55
CA ASN A 175 -2.95 -11.28 15.92
C ASN A 175 -2.78 -11.53 17.42
N THR A 176 -3.42 -10.69 18.23
CA THR A 176 -3.40 -10.72 19.69
C THR A 176 -4.50 -11.60 20.30
N SER A 177 -5.29 -12.29 19.47
CA SER A 177 -6.38 -13.15 19.96
C SER A 177 -5.85 -14.32 20.79
N SER A 178 -6.52 -14.62 21.90
CA SER A 178 -6.26 -15.79 22.75
C SER A 178 -6.55 -17.13 22.05
N ASN A 179 -7.30 -17.12 20.95
CA ASN A 179 -7.55 -18.31 20.14
C ASN A 179 -6.35 -18.57 19.19
N PRO A 180 -5.60 -19.68 19.35
CA PRO A 180 -4.42 -19.96 18.53
C PRO A 180 -4.71 -20.08 17.04
N VAL A 181 -5.91 -20.55 16.67
CA VAL A 181 -6.31 -20.70 15.26
C VAL A 181 -6.57 -19.33 14.63
N ALA A 182 -7.28 -18.45 15.35
CA ALA A 182 -7.55 -17.09 14.89
C ALA A 182 -6.25 -16.28 14.75
N SER A 183 -5.37 -16.38 15.75
CA SER A 183 -4.06 -15.73 15.74
C SER A 183 -3.15 -16.27 14.62
N LYS A 184 -3.15 -17.58 14.34
CA LYS A 184 -2.25 -18.16 13.33
C LYS A 184 -2.75 -18.03 11.90
N TYR A 185 -4.05 -18.28 11.66
CA TYR A 185 -4.62 -18.38 10.32
C TYR A 185 -5.58 -17.22 10.00
N GLY A 186 -6.32 -16.72 10.99
CA GLY A 186 -7.31 -15.66 10.80
C GLY A 186 -6.71 -14.38 10.25
N ILE A 187 -5.51 -14.01 10.68
CA ILE A 187 -4.76 -12.85 10.16
C ILE A 187 -4.56 -12.95 8.65
N TRP A 188 -4.05 -14.09 8.16
CA TRP A 188 -3.78 -14.30 6.73
C TRP A 188 -5.07 -14.29 5.93
N ILE A 189 -6.12 -14.95 6.43
CA ILE A 189 -7.42 -14.98 5.77
C ILE A 189 -7.98 -13.57 5.62
N VAL A 190 -7.97 -12.77 6.69
CA VAL A 190 -8.47 -11.38 6.64
C VAL A 190 -7.60 -10.50 5.74
N THR A 191 -6.28 -10.64 5.82
CA THR A 191 -5.34 -9.86 4.98
C THR A 191 -5.57 -10.12 3.50
N VAL A 192 -5.64 -11.40 3.12
CA VAL A 192 -5.89 -11.81 1.73
C VAL A 192 -7.29 -11.42 1.30
N PHE A 193 -8.31 -11.64 2.13
CA PHE A 193 -9.69 -11.30 1.81
C PHE A 193 -9.88 -9.79 1.60
N PHE A 194 -9.41 -8.95 2.53
CA PHE A 194 -9.50 -7.50 2.39
C PHE A 194 -8.66 -6.99 1.21
N GLY A 195 -7.42 -7.46 1.08
CA GLY A 195 -6.54 -7.07 -0.03
C GLY A 195 -7.13 -7.42 -1.40
N LEU A 196 -7.60 -8.66 -1.58
CA LEU A 196 -8.23 -9.09 -2.83
C LEU A 196 -9.52 -8.34 -3.11
N THR A 197 -10.34 -8.08 -2.10
CA THR A 197 -11.60 -7.34 -2.29
C THR A 197 -11.34 -5.92 -2.78
N ILE A 198 -10.37 -5.23 -2.17
CA ILE A 198 -9.98 -3.86 -2.55
C ILE A 198 -9.39 -3.82 -3.96
N VAL A 199 -8.47 -4.73 -4.29
CA VAL A 199 -7.88 -4.79 -5.63
C VAL A 199 -8.91 -5.18 -6.69
N ALA A 200 -9.77 -6.16 -6.41
CA ALA A 200 -10.84 -6.58 -7.31
C ALA A 200 -11.83 -5.41 -7.55
N PHE A 201 -12.17 -4.65 -6.52
CA PHE A 201 -13.00 -3.46 -6.67
C PHE A 201 -12.33 -2.41 -7.58
N ALA A 202 -11.03 -2.15 -7.40
CA ALA A 202 -10.30 -1.18 -8.22
C ALA A 202 -10.13 -1.61 -9.68
N VAL A 203 -10.02 -2.92 -9.96
CA VAL A 203 -9.80 -3.46 -11.32
C VAL A 203 -11.10 -3.76 -12.06
N LEU A 204 -12.13 -4.23 -11.36
CA LEU A 204 -13.39 -4.68 -11.96
C LEU A 204 -14.55 -3.69 -11.76
N GLY A 205 -14.37 -2.70 -10.87
CA GLY A 205 -15.38 -1.70 -10.59
C GLY A 205 -15.69 -0.83 -11.83
N PRO A 206 -16.92 -0.31 -11.97
CA PRO A 206 -17.26 0.60 -13.05
C PRO A 206 -16.38 1.87 -12.97
N PRO A 207 -15.66 2.25 -14.05
CA PRO A 207 -14.74 3.40 -14.03
C PRO A 207 -15.39 4.71 -13.56
N GLU A 208 -16.63 4.97 -13.98
CA GLU A 208 -17.38 6.18 -13.56
C GLU A 208 -17.73 6.19 -12.07
N THR A 209 -17.87 5.03 -11.45
CA THR A 209 -18.05 4.92 -9.99
C THR A 209 -16.71 5.13 -9.30
N LEU A 210 -15.63 4.52 -9.82
CA LEU A 210 -14.29 4.64 -9.25
C LEU A 210 -13.76 6.07 -9.32
N ARG A 211 -14.02 6.80 -10.41
CA ARG A 211 -13.64 8.21 -10.58
C ARG A 211 -14.11 9.11 -9.44
N LYS A 212 -15.25 8.80 -8.81
CA LYS A 212 -15.82 9.60 -7.70
C LYS A 212 -15.03 9.51 -6.39
N PHE A 213 -14.06 8.60 -6.32
CA PHE A 213 -13.22 8.38 -5.14
C PHE A 213 -11.87 9.11 -5.22
N GLY A 214 -11.70 10.04 -6.16
CA GLY A 214 -10.52 10.91 -6.24
C GLY A 214 -10.87 12.37 -6.50
#